data_AF-A0A2T1CD58-F1
#
_entry.id   AF-A0A2T1CD58-F1
#
_cell.length_a   1.000
_cell.length_b   1.000
_cell.length_c   1.000
_cell.angle_alpha   90.00
_cell.angle_beta   90.00
_cell.angle_gamma   90.00
#
_symmetry.space_group_name_H-M   'P 1'
#
loop_
_entity.id
_entity.type
_entity.pdbx_description
1 polymer ?
#
loop_
_entity_poly.entity_id
_entity_poly.type
_entity_poly.pdbx_seq_one_letter_code
_entity_poly.pdbx_strand_id
1 'polypeptide(L)'
;MKEYLETFQRTIQFAEQLSNGQIHALESTEMKKISSSLQGSIMPCIVEIKASSSRLRESLEVCFKSLEIADDILQSKQRISDVSGVEIWQQLEHLSCCYIKVQSTANSYKEFALQKTNKAWLREFETLKNKYFISENGELKNSIGWDKKRFTSDVCSALFRHNHELEKATICGLRSILYIVESFDVAMLEKHLSSLDLKAYEFKKLEIKRVLENLKRRCQDTKNLPVNFTYLSLQSQFYSTTEDWKNRWGDIGWKYVSRFNEKVLMEGEKRINALFDDRTKLATDFLDQVITFYNHFLELQKTYQNESLVQRTAEKTWINMQRKEFEKIQAEIDLILGK
;
A
#
# COMPACT_ATOMS: atom_id res chain seq x y z
N MET A 1 6.26 14.69 46.87
CA MET A 1 6.29 15.99 46.15
C MET A 1 5.25 16.97 46.67
N LYS A 2 3.98 16.55 46.84
CA LYS A 2 2.91 17.37 47.42
C LYS A 2 3.28 17.99 48.78
N GLU A 3 3.76 17.19 49.73
CA GLU A 3 4.16 17.68 51.06
C GLU A 3 5.28 18.74 51.00
N TYR A 4 6.23 18.58 50.08
CA TYR A 4 7.30 19.57 49.86
C TYR A 4 6.73 20.87 49.28
N LEU A 5 5.83 20.79 48.30
CA LEU A 5 5.13 21.94 47.73
C LEU A 5 4.35 22.70 48.81
N GLU A 6 3.55 21.99 49.60
CA GLU A 6 2.76 22.57 50.70
C GLU A 6 3.65 23.22 51.76
N THR A 7 4.83 22.66 52.03
CA THR A 7 5.82 23.24 52.95
C THR A 7 6.39 24.53 52.37
N PHE A 8 6.81 24.53 51.10
CA PHE A 8 7.31 25.74 50.43
C PHE A 8 6.25 26.83 50.32
N GLN A 9 5.00 26.48 50.01
CA GLN A 9 3.88 27.41 49.95
C GLN A 9 3.57 28.03 51.32
N ARG A 10 3.56 27.22 52.39
CA ARG A 10 3.41 27.74 53.77
C ARG A 10 4.54 28.68 54.15
N THR A 11 5.78 28.35 53.81
CA THR A 11 6.93 29.22 54.10
C THR A 11 6.86 30.53 53.31
N ILE A 12 6.43 30.51 52.05
CA ILE A 12 6.18 31.75 51.28
C ILE A 12 5.05 32.57 51.90
N GLN A 13 3.91 31.95 52.26
CA GLN A 13 2.81 32.67 52.90
C GLN A 13 3.23 33.34 54.21
N PHE A 14 4.03 32.64 55.02
CA PHE A 14 4.57 33.21 56.25
C PHE A 14 5.55 34.37 55.98
N ALA A 15 6.42 34.21 54.97
CA ALA A 15 7.33 35.25 54.54
C ALA A 15 6.57 36.51 54.03
N GLU A 16 5.50 36.32 53.27
CA GLU A 16 4.62 37.40 52.78
C GLU A 16 3.89 38.12 53.92
N GLN A 17 3.35 37.39 54.90
CA GLN A 17 2.71 37.98 56.09
C GLN A 17 3.70 38.85 56.90
N LEU A 18 4.95 38.41 57.00
CA LEU A 18 6.02 39.15 57.68
C LEU A 18 6.43 40.41 56.90
N SER A 19 6.53 40.31 55.57
CA SER A 19 6.84 41.45 54.69
C SER A 19 5.73 42.51 54.67
N ASN A 20 4.46 42.09 54.75
CA ASN A 20 3.28 42.96 54.73
C ASN A 20 2.92 43.56 56.10
N GLY A 21 3.69 43.30 57.16
CA GLY A 21 3.46 43.86 58.50
C GLY A 21 2.23 43.30 59.23
N GLN A 22 1.70 42.15 58.77
CA GLN A 22 0.53 41.50 59.37
C GLN A 22 0.88 40.71 60.64
N ILE A 23 2.17 40.51 60.92
CA ILE A 23 2.67 39.94 62.16
C ILE A 23 3.06 41.11 63.08
N HIS A 24 2.15 41.48 63.99
CA HIS A 24 2.25 42.63 64.92
C HIS A 24 3.50 42.64 65.83
N ALA A 25 4.37 41.63 65.77
CA ALA A 25 5.55 41.49 66.61
C ALA A 25 6.90 41.88 65.96
N LEU A 26 6.96 42.21 64.67
CA LEU A 26 8.24 42.43 63.96
C LEU A 26 8.20 43.62 62.98
N GLU A 27 8.57 44.81 63.46
CA GLU A 27 8.87 46.00 62.63
C GLU A 27 10.33 46.04 62.11
N SER A 28 11.08 44.93 62.20
CA SER A 28 12.49 44.88 61.75
C SER A 28 12.61 44.93 60.22
N THR A 29 13.42 45.87 59.73
CA THR A 29 13.73 46.05 58.31
C THR A 29 14.65 44.94 57.79
N GLU A 30 15.56 44.43 58.62
CA GLU A 30 16.44 43.31 58.31
C GLU A 30 15.65 42.02 58.10
N MET A 31 14.68 41.74 58.98
CA MET A 31 13.82 40.56 58.87
C MET A 31 12.95 40.61 57.61
N LYS A 32 12.44 41.80 57.24
CA LYS A 32 11.74 42.00 55.96
C LYS A 32 12.65 41.71 54.76
N LYS A 33 13.92 42.15 54.79
CA LYS A 33 14.89 41.88 53.71
C LYS A 33 15.24 40.40 53.58
N ILE A 34 15.42 39.69 54.71
CA ILE A 34 15.66 38.24 54.73
C ILE A 34 14.42 37.50 54.22
N SER A 35 13.22 37.93 54.60
CA SER A 35 11.95 37.37 54.12
C SER A 35 11.84 37.43 52.60
N SER A 36 12.10 38.59 52.00
CA SER A 36 12.11 38.73 50.53
C SER A 36 13.18 37.86 49.85
N SER A 37 14.37 37.75 50.45
CA SER A 37 15.44 36.88 49.95
C SER A 37 15.06 35.39 50.02
N LEU A 38 14.38 34.99 51.10
CA LEU A 38 13.88 33.63 51.30
C LEU A 38 12.79 33.31 50.27
N GLN A 39 11.84 34.22 50.06
CA GLN A 39 10.82 34.08 49.02
C GLN A 39 11.45 33.92 47.63
N GLY A 40 12.44 34.74 47.30
CA GLY A 40 13.20 34.65 46.05
C GLY A 40 13.97 33.33 45.88
N SER A 41 14.37 32.70 46.99
CA SER A 41 15.07 31.40 46.97
C SER A 41 14.13 30.21 46.89
N ILE A 42 12.93 30.30 47.47
CA ILE A 42 11.92 29.22 47.48
C ILE A 42 11.11 29.18 46.18
N MET A 43 10.86 30.33 45.55
CA MET A 43 10.04 30.40 44.33
C MET A 43 10.56 29.51 43.19
N PRO A 44 11.88 29.46 42.88
CA PRO A 44 12.43 28.51 41.92
C PRO A 44 12.17 27.05 42.26
N CYS A 45 12.16 26.67 43.55
CA CYS A 45 11.85 25.31 43.98
C CYS A 45 10.39 24.94 43.69
N ILE A 46 9.45 25.86 43.94
CA ILE A 46 8.03 25.67 43.59
C ILE A 46 7.85 25.53 42.08
N VAL A 47 8.51 26.39 41.31
CA VAL A 47 8.50 26.34 39.84
C VAL A 47 9.01 24.99 39.36
N GLU A 48 10.12 24.50 39.90
CA GLU A 48 10.70 23.21 39.51
C GLU A 48 9.79 22.04 39.88
N ILE A 49 9.17 22.04 41.07
CA ILE A 49 8.21 20.98 41.46
C ILE A 49 7.04 20.92 40.47
N LYS A 50 6.47 22.09 40.09
CA LYS A 50 5.37 22.15 39.12
C LYS A 50 5.82 21.72 37.73
N ALA A 51 7.00 22.13 37.28
CA ALA A 51 7.56 21.74 35.99
C ALA A 51 7.81 20.22 35.93
N SER A 52 8.43 19.66 36.97
CA SER A 52 8.66 18.21 37.11
C SER A 52 7.35 17.42 37.11
N SER A 53 6.34 17.90 37.84
CA SER A 53 5.01 17.26 37.89
C SER A 53 4.30 17.32 36.54
N SER A 54 4.48 18.41 35.78
CA SER A 54 3.94 18.53 34.42
C SER A 54 4.57 17.51 33.47
N ARG A 55 5.91 17.34 33.51
CA ARG A 55 6.63 16.33 32.72
C ARG A 55 6.22 14.90 33.11
N LEU A 56 6.02 14.65 34.40
CA LEU A 56 5.55 13.35 34.88
C LEU A 56 4.14 13.02 34.34
N ARG A 57 3.24 14.02 34.31
CA ARG A 57 1.91 13.88 33.72
C ARG A 57 1.96 13.49 32.25
N GLU A 58 2.79 14.18 31.45
CA GLU A 58 2.99 13.85 30.03
C GLU A 58 3.54 12.43 29.84
N SER A 59 4.44 12.00 30.71
CA SER A 59 4.96 10.62 30.70
C SER A 59 3.87 9.61 31.05
N LEU A 60 3.00 9.93 32.01
CA LEU A 60 1.88 9.09 32.43
C LEU A 60 0.82 8.93 31.32
N GLU A 61 0.61 9.95 30.48
CA GLU A 61 -0.26 9.83 29.30
C GLU A 61 0.20 8.73 28.33
N VAL A 62 1.52 8.51 28.20
CA VAL A 62 2.06 7.39 27.41
C VAL A 62 1.70 6.04 28.03
N CYS A 63 1.71 5.94 29.35
CA CYS A 63 1.28 4.75 30.07
C CYS A 63 -0.21 4.47 29.87
N PHE A 64 -1.07 5.50 29.96
CA PHE A 64 -2.50 5.34 29.68
C PHE A 64 -2.78 4.88 28.24
N LYS A 65 -2.10 5.45 27.25
CA LYS A 65 -2.18 4.99 25.84
C LYS A 65 -1.78 3.52 25.70
N SER A 66 -0.78 3.07 26.45
CA SER A 66 -0.37 1.66 26.44
C SER A 66 -1.45 0.74 27.00
N LEU A 67 -2.17 1.17 28.05
CA LEU A 67 -3.32 0.44 28.59
C LEU A 67 -4.53 0.46 27.65
N GLU A 68 -4.76 1.53 26.90
CA GLU A 68 -5.78 1.58 25.85
C GLU A 68 -5.49 0.57 24.73
N ILE A 69 -4.23 0.46 24.30
CA ILE A 69 -3.81 -0.56 23.33
C ILE A 69 -4.03 -1.97 23.89
N ALA A 70 -3.65 -2.21 25.15
CA ALA A 70 -3.87 -3.52 25.78
C ALA A 70 -5.35 -3.88 25.88
N ASP A 71 -6.21 -2.90 26.20
CA ASP A 71 -7.67 -3.10 26.25
C ASP A 71 -8.25 -3.39 24.86
N ASP A 72 -7.82 -2.68 23.82
CA ASP A 72 -8.25 -2.95 22.45
C ASP A 72 -7.82 -4.34 21.95
N ILE A 73 -6.60 -4.79 22.30
CA ILE A 73 -6.16 -6.16 22.03
C ILE A 73 -7.08 -7.17 22.74
N LEU A 74 -7.41 -6.94 24.01
CA LEU A 74 -8.31 -7.83 24.74
C LEU A 74 -9.70 -7.87 24.10
N GLN A 75 -10.24 -6.72 23.70
CA GLN A 75 -11.53 -6.64 23.02
C GLN A 75 -11.50 -7.29 21.63
N SER A 76 -10.40 -7.19 20.89
CA SER A 76 -10.25 -7.80 19.57
C SER A 76 -10.33 -9.32 19.62
N LYS A 77 -9.82 -9.96 20.69
CA LYS A 77 -9.97 -11.41 20.90
C LYS A 77 -11.43 -11.84 20.86
N GLN A 78 -12.31 -11.08 21.50
CA GLN A 78 -13.75 -11.35 21.49
C GLN A 78 -14.35 -11.09 20.11
N ARG A 79 -14.05 -9.94 19.49
CA ARG A 79 -14.52 -9.62 18.13
C ARG A 79 -14.16 -10.71 17.12
N ILE A 80 -12.92 -11.20 17.14
CA ILE A 80 -12.44 -12.28 16.27
C ILE A 80 -13.14 -13.62 16.58
N SER A 81 -13.36 -13.93 17.86
CA SER A 81 -14.06 -15.15 18.28
C SER A 81 -15.51 -15.19 17.80
N ASP A 82 -16.16 -14.02 17.72
CA ASP A 82 -17.57 -13.84 17.37
C ASP A 82 -17.84 -13.83 15.86
N VAL A 83 -16.80 -13.69 15.03
CA VAL A 83 -16.93 -13.81 13.57
C VAL A 83 -17.39 -15.23 13.21
N SER A 84 -18.36 -15.35 12.31
CA SER A 84 -18.82 -16.66 11.84
C SER A 84 -17.71 -17.39 11.06
N GLY A 85 -17.31 -18.57 11.55
CA GLY A 85 -16.36 -19.43 10.82
C GLY A 85 -16.88 -19.80 9.42
N VAL A 86 -18.20 -19.94 9.25
CA VAL A 86 -18.81 -20.22 7.95
C VAL A 86 -18.60 -19.06 6.98
N GLU A 87 -18.74 -17.80 7.44
CA GLU A 87 -18.47 -16.61 6.61
C GLU A 87 -17.01 -16.61 6.14
N ILE A 88 -16.06 -16.95 7.01
CA ILE A 88 -14.64 -17.01 6.65
C ILE A 88 -14.36 -18.11 5.61
N TRP A 89 -14.92 -19.30 5.79
CA TRP A 89 -14.76 -20.40 4.83
C TRP A 89 -15.35 -20.08 3.45
N GLN A 90 -16.51 -19.40 3.40
CA GLN A 90 -17.09 -18.93 2.15
C GLN A 90 -16.19 -17.93 1.44
N GLN A 91 -15.55 -17.02 2.18
CA GLN A 91 -14.58 -16.08 1.61
C GLN A 91 -13.35 -16.80 1.05
N LEU A 92 -12.82 -17.78 1.78
CA LEU A 92 -11.69 -18.61 1.32
C LEU A 92 -12.04 -19.41 0.05
N GLU A 93 -13.24 -20.00 -0.01
CA GLU A 93 -13.74 -20.69 -1.20
C GLU A 93 -13.79 -19.74 -2.40
N HIS A 94 -14.40 -18.56 -2.21
CA HIS A 94 -14.51 -17.56 -3.27
C HIS A 94 -13.15 -17.07 -3.75
N LEU A 95 -12.22 -16.77 -2.83
CA LEU A 95 -10.86 -16.34 -3.16
C LEU A 95 -10.10 -17.41 -3.93
N SER A 96 -10.21 -18.68 -3.52
CA SER A 96 -9.59 -19.81 -4.21
C SER A 96 -10.16 -19.98 -5.63
N CYS A 97 -11.48 -19.81 -5.78
CA CYS A 97 -12.13 -19.80 -7.08
C CYS A 97 -11.65 -18.64 -7.96
N CYS A 98 -11.54 -17.43 -7.40
CA CYS A 98 -10.97 -16.27 -8.08
C CYS A 98 -9.54 -16.50 -8.54
N TYR A 99 -8.71 -17.14 -7.71
CA TYR A 99 -7.32 -17.47 -8.04
C TYR A 99 -7.24 -18.33 -9.30
N ILE A 100 -8.00 -19.42 -9.34
CA ILE A 100 -8.06 -20.33 -10.50
C ILE A 100 -8.63 -19.61 -11.73
N LYS A 101 -9.68 -18.79 -11.54
CA LYS A 101 -10.28 -18.00 -12.63
C LYS A 101 -9.32 -16.96 -13.20
N VAL A 102 -8.52 -16.30 -12.38
CA VAL A 102 -7.49 -15.35 -12.84
C VAL A 102 -6.48 -16.06 -13.73
N GLN A 103 -5.94 -17.20 -13.29
CA GLN A 103 -4.93 -17.95 -14.06
C GLN A 103 -5.49 -18.46 -15.39
N SER A 104 -6.66 -19.09 -15.38
CA SER A 104 -7.31 -19.61 -16.59
C SER A 104 -7.68 -18.48 -17.56
N THR A 105 -8.27 -17.39 -17.05
CA THR A 105 -8.63 -16.20 -17.86
C THR A 105 -7.40 -15.56 -18.47
N ALA A 106 -6.31 -15.40 -17.70
CA ALA A 106 -5.06 -14.86 -18.20
C ALA A 106 -4.50 -15.69 -19.34
N ASN A 107 -4.48 -17.02 -19.22
CA ASN A 107 -4.00 -17.90 -20.28
C ASN A 107 -4.88 -17.81 -21.54
N SER A 108 -6.21 -17.88 -21.38
CA SER A 108 -7.13 -17.78 -22.53
C SER A 108 -7.04 -16.44 -23.25
N TYR A 109 -6.98 -15.32 -22.52
CA TYR A 109 -6.87 -14.00 -23.15
C TYR A 109 -5.47 -13.73 -23.72
N LYS A 110 -4.42 -14.30 -23.13
CA LYS A 110 -3.06 -14.26 -23.69
C LYS A 110 -3.02 -14.94 -25.05
N GLU A 111 -3.53 -16.17 -25.15
CA GLU A 111 -3.64 -16.90 -26.41
C GLU A 111 -4.51 -16.16 -27.44
N PHE A 112 -5.67 -15.65 -27.01
CA PHE A 112 -6.54 -14.85 -27.87
C PHE A 112 -5.84 -13.59 -28.40
N ALA A 113 -5.13 -12.86 -27.53
CA ALA A 113 -4.39 -11.66 -27.91
C ALA A 113 -3.33 -12.01 -28.95
N LEU A 114 -2.50 -13.03 -28.70
CA LEU A 114 -1.48 -13.51 -29.64
C LEU A 114 -2.08 -13.87 -31.00
N GLN A 115 -3.13 -14.70 -31.02
CA GLN A 115 -3.77 -15.11 -32.27
C GLN A 115 -4.34 -13.92 -33.03
N LYS A 116 -5.05 -13.02 -32.34
CA LYS A 116 -5.66 -11.85 -32.94
C LYS A 116 -4.62 -10.89 -33.52
N THR A 117 -3.57 -10.58 -32.75
CA THR A 117 -2.54 -9.62 -33.15
C THR A 117 -1.69 -10.17 -34.28
N ASN A 118 -1.31 -11.45 -34.21
CA ASN A 118 -0.52 -12.11 -35.26
C ASN A 118 -1.32 -12.18 -36.56
N LYS A 119 -2.60 -12.54 -36.49
CA LYS A 119 -3.49 -12.55 -37.67
C LYS A 119 -3.65 -11.17 -38.28
N ALA A 120 -3.78 -10.12 -37.46
CA ALA A 120 -3.87 -8.74 -37.94
C ALA A 120 -2.58 -8.31 -38.66
N TRP A 121 -1.42 -8.56 -38.05
CA TRP A 121 -0.12 -8.24 -38.66
C TRP A 121 0.13 -9.01 -39.94
N LEU A 122 -0.12 -10.32 -39.97
CA LEU A 122 0.09 -11.14 -41.17
C LEU A 122 -0.76 -10.67 -42.35
N ARG A 123 -1.98 -10.19 -42.11
CA ARG A 123 -2.83 -9.59 -43.17
C ARG A 123 -2.24 -8.29 -43.72
N GLU A 124 -1.77 -7.42 -42.83
CA GLU A 124 -1.11 -6.16 -43.21
C GLU A 124 0.21 -6.44 -43.96
N PHE A 125 0.99 -7.41 -43.48
CA PHE A 125 2.24 -7.83 -44.10
C PHE A 125 2.02 -8.45 -45.48
N GLU A 126 0.99 -9.29 -45.66
CA GLU A 126 0.63 -9.82 -46.97
C GLU A 126 0.16 -8.72 -47.93
N THR A 127 -0.53 -7.69 -47.41
CA THR A 127 -0.90 -6.51 -48.21
C THR A 127 0.34 -5.76 -48.69
N LEU A 128 1.35 -5.57 -47.83
CA LEU A 128 2.64 -4.97 -48.19
C LEU A 128 3.38 -5.82 -49.22
N LYS A 129 3.40 -7.15 -49.04
CA LYS A 129 3.99 -8.08 -50.00
C LYS A 129 3.32 -7.98 -51.36
N ASN A 130 1.99 -8.03 -51.43
CA ASN A 130 1.24 -7.95 -52.69
C ASN A 130 1.46 -6.60 -53.39
N LYS A 131 1.56 -5.51 -52.62
CA LYS A 131 1.77 -4.17 -53.17
C LYS A 131 3.16 -3.94 -53.73
N TYR A 132 4.21 -4.48 -53.08
CA TYR A 132 5.60 -4.11 -53.38
C TYR A 132 6.45 -5.25 -53.95
N PHE A 133 6.09 -6.50 -53.68
CA PHE A 133 6.89 -7.67 -54.02
C PHE A 133 6.21 -8.62 -55.00
N ILE A 134 4.96 -8.40 -55.39
CA ILE A 134 4.32 -9.18 -56.47
C ILE A 134 4.36 -8.36 -57.76
N SER A 135 4.74 -9.02 -58.87
CA SER A 135 4.74 -8.42 -60.22
C SER A 135 3.34 -8.42 -60.83
N GLU A 136 3.17 -7.68 -61.94
CA GLU A 136 1.93 -7.69 -62.72
C GLU A 136 1.57 -9.10 -63.22
N ASN A 137 2.58 -9.96 -63.40
CA ASN A 137 2.43 -11.35 -63.82
C ASN A 137 2.14 -12.30 -62.63
N GLY A 138 2.03 -11.77 -61.39
CA GLY A 138 1.80 -12.56 -60.19
C GLY A 138 3.04 -13.22 -59.59
N GLU A 139 4.23 -12.97 -60.15
CA GLU A 139 5.48 -13.57 -59.67
C GLU A 139 6.09 -12.77 -58.52
N LEU A 140 6.74 -13.46 -57.58
CA LEU A 140 7.44 -12.84 -56.47
C LEU A 140 8.75 -12.20 -56.94
N LYS A 141 8.84 -10.88 -56.78
CA LYS A 141 10.05 -10.09 -57.02
C LYS A 141 11.08 -10.36 -55.93
N ASN A 142 12.35 -10.44 -56.32
CA ASN A 142 13.45 -10.58 -55.37
C ASN A 142 13.67 -9.31 -54.54
N SER A 143 13.24 -8.14 -55.02
CA SER A 143 13.44 -6.84 -54.37
C SER A 143 12.45 -5.76 -54.87
N ILE A 144 12.39 -4.60 -54.19
CA ILE A 144 11.32 -3.59 -54.39
C ILE A 144 11.61 -2.49 -55.42
N GLY A 145 12.84 -2.39 -55.89
CA GLY A 145 13.28 -1.36 -56.81
C GLY A 145 13.31 0.05 -56.20
N TRP A 146 12.69 1.01 -56.89
CA TRP A 146 12.75 2.44 -56.56
C TRP A 146 11.71 2.88 -55.52
N ASP A 147 10.75 2.03 -55.14
CA ASP A 147 9.64 2.38 -54.26
C ASP A 147 9.98 2.38 -52.74
N LYS A 148 11.27 2.35 -52.39
CA LYS A 148 11.76 2.25 -51.00
C LYS A 148 11.13 3.23 -50.03
N LYS A 149 11.06 4.51 -50.39
CA LYS A 149 10.51 5.54 -49.50
C LYS A 149 9.03 5.30 -49.19
N ARG A 150 8.25 4.83 -50.18
CA ARG A 150 6.83 4.51 -50.00
C ARG A 150 6.66 3.22 -49.20
N PHE A 151 7.44 2.19 -49.53
CA PHE A 151 7.45 0.94 -48.79
C PHE A 151 7.78 1.14 -47.31
N THR A 152 8.85 1.86 -46.98
CA THR A 152 9.23 2.10 -45.58
C THR A 152 8.20 2.92 -44.82
N SER A 153 7.60 3.93 -45.46
CA SER A 153 6.48 4.68 -44.88
C SER A 153 5.29 3.76 -44.55
N ASP A 154 4.89 2.90 -45.49
CA ASP A 154 3.78 1.97 -45.32
C ASP A 154 4.06 0.93 -44.23
N VAL A 155 5.31 0.43 -44.14
CA VAL A 155 5.76 -0.45 -43.05
C VAL A 155 5.64 0.27 -41.69
N CYS A 156 6.11 1.52 -41.60
CA CYS A 156 5.97 2.31 -40.38
C CYS A 156 4.50 2.47 -39.98
N SER A 157 3.61 2.75 -40.92
CA SER A 157 2.17 2.85 -40.64
C SER A 157 1.56 1.50 -40.23
N ALA A 158 1.99 0.39 -40.82
CA ALA A 158 1.56 -0.96 -40.45
C ALA A 158 2.02 -1.32 -39.03
N LEU A 159 3.26 -0.99 -38.65
CA LEU A 159 3.78 -1.17 -37.29
C LEU A 159 2.97 -0.36 -36.26
N PHE A 160 2.57 0.86 -36.60
CA PHE A 160 1.72 1.69 -35.72
C PHE A 160 0.37 1.01 -35.45
N ARG A 161 -0.31 0.60 -36.53
CA ARG A 161 -1.60 -0.10 -36.43
C ARG A 161 -1.46 -1.40 -35.64
N HIS A 162 -0.40 -2.17 -35.90
CA HIS A 162 -0.15 -3.41 -35.19
C HIS A 162 0.11 -3.20 -33.69
N ASN A 163 0.90 -2.18 -33.33
CA ASN A 163 1.11 -1.81 -31.94
C ASN A 163 -0.21 -1.45 -31.24
N HIS A 164 -1.08 -0.69 -31.92
CA HIS A 164 -2.40 -0.34 -31.37
C HIS A 164 -3.30 -1.56 -31.16
N GLU A 165 -3.34 -2.49 -32.13
CA GLU A 165 -4.10 -3.74 -31.96
C GLU A 165 -3.53 -4.62 -30.84
N LEU A 166 -2.22 -4.65 -30.67
CA LEU A 166 -1.56 -5.33 -29.54
C LEU A 166 -1.99 -4.73 -28.20
N GLU A 167 -1.89 -3.40 -28.06
CA GLU A 167 -2.33 -2.70 -26.85
C GLU A 167 -3.81 -2.99 -26.56
N LYS A 168 -4.68 -2.84 -27.56
CA LYS A 168 -6.11 -3.06 -27.42
C LYS A 168 -6.45 -4.49 -27.01
N ALA A 169 -5.89 -5.49 -27.69
CA ALA A 169 -6.14 -6.90 -27.39
C ALA A 169 -5.66 -7.27 -25.98
N THR A 170 -4.49 -6.74 -25.58
CA THR A 170 -3.92 -6.98 -24.26
C THR A 170 -4.76 -6.32 -23.15
N ILE A 171 -5.12 -5.05 -23.31
CA ILE A 171 -5.93 -4.31 -22.32
C ILE A 171 -7.27 -5.00 -22.08
N CYS A 172 -7.92 -5.52 -23.13
CA CYS A 172 -9.16 -6.27 -22.97
C CYS A 172 -8.98 -7.45 -22.00
N GLY A 173 -7.92 -8.24 -22.15
CA GLY A 173 -7.66 -9.38 -21.26
C GLY A 173 -7.26 -8.96 -19.84
N LEU A 174 -6.42 -7.93 -19.71
CA LEU A 174 -6.00 -7.42 -18.40
C LEU A 174 -7.17 -6.85 -17.58
N ARG A 175 -8.14 -6.21 -18.24
CA ARG A 175 -9.37 -5.75 -17.60
C ARG A 175 -10.24 -6.91 -17.11
N SER A 176 -10.30 -8.01 -17.86
CA SER A 176 -11.01 -9.22 -17.41
C SER A 176 -10.37 -9.83 -16.17
N ILE A 177 -9.03 -9.86 -16.10
CA ILE A 177 -8.31 -10.29 -14.88
C ILE A 177 -8.68 -9.39 -13.69
N LEU A 178 -8.64 -8.06 -13.89
CA LEU A 178 -8.97 -7.11 -12.84
C LEU A 178 -10.42 -7.27 -12.37
N TYR A 179 -11.36 -7.46 -13.30
CA TYR A 179 -12.77 -7.66 -12.97
C TYR A 179 -13.00 -8.87 -12.06
N ILE A 180 -12.27 -9.98 -12.28
CA ILE A 180 -12.35 -11.15 -11.40
C ILE A 180 -11.88 -10.79 -9.99
N VAL A 181 -10.76 -10.08 -9.86
CA VAL A 181 -10.25 -9.65 -8.55
C VAL A 181 -11.21 -8.67 -7.87
N GLU A 182 -11.82 -7.76 -8.63
CA GLU A 182 -12.79 -6.78 -8.10
C GLU A 182 -14.15 -7.40 -7.76
N SER A 183 -14.46 -8.60 -8.26
CA SER A 183 -15.68 -9.33 -7.88
C SER A 183 -15.64 -9.90 -6.47
N PHE A 184 -14.46 -9.90 -5.84
CA PHE A 184 -14.30 -10.28 -4.45
C PHE A 184 -15.05 -9.33 -3.51
N ASP A 185 -15.60 -9.88 -2.42
CA ASP A 185 -16.36 -9.13 -1.42
C ASP A 185 -15.43 -8.34 -0.49
N VAL A 186 -15.01 -7.16 -0.97
CA VAL A 186 -14.18 -6.22 -0.23
C VAL A 186 -14.87 -5.75 1.04
N ALA A 187 -16.20 -5.63 1.05
CA ALA A 187 -16.94 -5.18 2.23
C ALA A 187 -16.86 -6.21 3.36
N MET A 188 -16.98 -7.50 3.03
CA MET A 188 -16.79 -8.57 4.02
C MET A 188 -15.34 -8.66 4.51
N LEU A 189 -14.35 -8.45 3.64
CA LEU A 189 -12.95 -8.32 4.09
C LEU A 189 -12.75 -7.16 5.06
N GLU A 190 -13.30 -5.98 4.77
CA GLU A 190 -13.23 -4.82 5.67
C GLU A 190 -13.91 -5.09 7.02
N LYS A 191 -15.07 -5.76 7.00
CA LYS A 191 -15.75 -6.21 8.22
C LYS A 191 -14.84 -7.12 9.06
N HIS A 192 -14.20 -8.11 8.45
CA HIS A 192 -13.30 -9.02 9.18
C HIS A 192 -12.02 -8.34 9.67
N LEU A 193 -11.43 -7.45 8.85
CA LEU A 193 -10.27 -6.65 9.25
C LEU A 193 -10.58 -5.75 10.45
N SER A 194 -11.77 -5.14 10.51
CA SER A 194 -12.16 -4.28 11.63
C SER A 194 -12.38 -5.04 12.95
N SER A 195 -12.38 -6.38 12.91
CA SER A 195 -12.40 -7.20 14.12
C SER A 195 -11.03 -7.28 14.82
N LEU A 196 -9.94 -7.01 14.11
CA LEU A 196 -8.59 -6.96 14.67
C LEU A 196 -8.43 -5.82 15.68
N ASP A 197 -7.30 -5.80 16.41
CA ASP A 197 -6.86 -4.59 17.11
C ASP A 197 -6.52 -3.47 16.11
N LEU A 198 -6.64 -2.22 16.55
CA LEU A 198 -6.50 -1.03 15.72
C LEU A 198 -5.17 -1.01 14.96
N LYS A 199 -4.07 -1.43 15.60
CA LYS A 199 -2.75 -1.43 14.98
C LYS A 199 -2.66 -2.47 13.86
N ALA A 200 -3.13 -3.70 14.12
CA ALA A 200 -3.16 -4.75 13.10
C ALA A 200 -4.12 -4.42 11.95
N TYR A 201 -5.28 -3.84 12.26
CA TYR A 201 -6.24 -3.35 11.26
C TYR A 201 -5.63 -2.33 10.32
N GLU A 202 -5.04 -1.25 10.84
CA GLU A 202 -4.46 -0.18 10.02
C GLU A 202 -3.31 -0.70 9.15
N PHE A 203 -2.45 -1.54 9.71
CA PHE A 203 -1.35 -2.15 8.97
C PHE A 203 -1.86 -3.03 7.81
N LYS A 204 -2.78 -3.95 8.08
CA LYS A 204 -3.31 -4.88 7.08
C LYS A 204 -4.15 -4.19 6.02
N LYS A 205 -4.97 -3.21 6.42
CA LYS A 205 -5.76 -2.39 5.49
C LYS A 205 -4.86 -1.66 4.51
N LEU A 206 -3.80 -1.01 5.00
CA LEU A 206 -2.86 -0.28 4.16
C LEU A 206 -2.10 -1.21 3.20
N GLU A 207 -1.65 -2.37 3.70
CA GLU A 207 -0.97 -3.41 2.91
C GLU A 207 -1.85 -3.87 1.74
N ILE A 208 -3.07 -4.32 2.02
CA ILE A 208 -4.03 -4.83 1.02
C ILE A 208 -4.42 -3.73 0.03
N LYS A 209 -4.73 -2.52 0.53
CA LYS A 209 -5.09 -1.37 -0.32
C LYS A 209 -3.98 -1.02 -1.30
N ARG A 210 -2.73 -0.96 -0.84
CA ARG A 210 -1.57 -0.62 -1.68
C ARG A 210 -1.40 -1.63 -2.82
N VAL A 211 -1.55 -2.93 -2.55
CA VAL A 211 -1.41 -3.97 -3.56
C VAL A 211 -2.55 -3.89 -4.58
N LEU A 212 -3.79 -3.72 -4.12
CA LEU A 212 -4.96 -3.58 -4.97
C LEU A 212 -4.87 -2.34 -5.89
N GLU A 213 -4.48 -1.18 -5.35
CA GLU A 213 -4.29 0.04 -6.13
C GLU A 213 -3.18 -0.12 -7.18
N ASN A 214 -2.08 -0.80 -6.81
CA ASN A 214 -1.01 -1.09 -7.75
C ASN A 214 -1.49 -2.00 -8.89
N LEU A 215 -2.28 -3.03 -8.58
CA LEU A 215 -2.88 -3.92 -9.56
C LEU A 215 -3.83 -3.16 -10.50
N LYS A 216 -4.78 -2.36 -9.96
CA LYS A 216 -5.71 -1.54 -10.74
C LYS A 216 -4.98 -0.65 -11.73
N ARG A 217 -4.00 0.11 -11.25
CA ARG A 217 -3.18 1.01 -12.08
C ARG A 217 -2.43 0.26 -13.19
N ARG A 218 -1.92 -0.93 -12.90
CA ARG A 218 -1.14 -1.74 -13.85
C ARG A 218 -2.00 -2.49 -14.87
N CYS A 219 -3.24 -2.82 -14.56
CA CYS A 219 -4.18 -3.44 -15.51
C CYS A 219 -4.90 -2.42 -16.41
N GLN A 220 -4.88 -1.13 -16.06
CA GLN A 220 -5.47 -0.06 -16.87
C GLN A 220 -4.59 0.42 -18.03
N ASP A 221 -3.28 0.14 -17.99
CA ASP A 221 -2.31 0.63 -18.96
C ASP A 221 -1.24 -0.43 -19.30
N THR A 222 -0.93 -0.56 -20.59
CA THR A 222 0.13 -1.42 -21.14
C THR A 222 1.51 -0.79 -21.09
N LYS A 223 1.60 0.53 -20.85
CA LYS A 223 2.87 1.27 -20.76
C LYS A 223 3.64 0.99 -19.47
N ASN A 224 2.95 0.56 -18.42
CA ASN A 224 3.54 0.25 -17.11
C ASN A 224 4.21 -1.14 -17.11
N LEU A 225 5.17 -1.39 -18.00
CA LEU A 225 5.83 -2.69 -18.10
C LEU A 225 6.55 -3.11 -16.79
N PRO A 226 6.87 -4.40 -16.62
CA PRO A 226 7.72 -4.88 -15.54
C PRO A 226 9.05 -4.10 -15.48
N VAL A 227 9.67 -4.01 -14.31
CA VAL A 227 10.89 -3.18 -14.06
C VAL A 227 12.04 -3.51 -15.03
N ASN A 228 12.07 -4.72 -15.59
CA ASN A 228 13.09 -5.19 -16.51
C ASN A 228 12.74 -5.00 -18.00
N PHE A 229 11.68 -4.25 -18.31
CA PHE A 229 11.20 -4.05 -19.68
C PHE A 229 11.10 -2.56 -20.02
N THR A 230 11.80 -2.14 -21.07
CA THR A 230 11.63 -0.81 -21.64
C THR A 230 10.42 -0.80 -22.57
N TYR A 231 9.42 0.04 -22.28
CA TYR A 231 8.31 0.25 -23.22
C TYR A 231 8.77 1.11 -24.39
N LEU A 232 9.05 0.46 -25.52
CA LEU A 232 9.16 1.12 -26.81
C LEU A 232 7.94 0.72 -27.62
N SER A 233 7.31 1.62 -28.38
CA SER A 233 6.34 1.16 -29.38
C SER A 233 7.03 0.26 -30.42
N LEU A 234 6.31 -0.62 -31.12
CA LEU A 234 6.93 -1.41 -32.19
C LEU A 234 7.59 -0.51 -33.25
N GLN A 235 7.00 0.64 -33.56
CA GLN A 235 7.62 1.64 -34.41
C GLN A 235 8.97 2.12 -33.87
N SER A 236 9.02 2.52 -32.60
CA SER A 236 10.26 3.00 -31.97
C SER A 236 11.32 1.91 -31.93
N GLN A 237 10.93 0.66 -31.68
CA GLN A 237 11.84 -0.48 -31.63
C GLN A 237 12.45 -0.80 -33.01
N PHE A 238 11.66 -0.67 -34.07
CA PHE A 238 12.11 -0.96 -35.43
C PHE A 238 12.52 0.29 -36.22
N TYR A 239 12.56 1.47 -35.59
CA TYR A 239 12.86 2.74 -36.24
C TYR A 239 14.20 2.71 -36.99
N SER A 240 15.27 2.23 -36.34
CA SER A 240 16.59 2.11 -36.96
C SER A 240 16.55 1.23 -38.20
N THR A 241 15.82 0.10 -38.15
CA THR A 241 15.66 -0.79 -39.30
C THR A 241 14.92 -0.11 -40.45
N THR A 242 13.83 0.60 -40.15
CA THR A 242 13.05 1.31 -41.18
C THR A 242 13.80 2.51 -41.77
N GLU A 243 14.60 3.21 -40.97
CA GLU A 243 15.41 4.35 -41.42
C GLU A 243 16.62 3.88 -42.24
N ASP A 244 17.26 2.78 -41.83
CA ASP A 244 18.30 2.11 -42.63
C ASP A 244 17.76 1.71 -43.99
N TRP A 245 16.56 1.12 -44.06
CA TRP A 245 15.93 0.74 -45.33
C TRP A 245 15.65 1.92 -46.25
N LYS A 246 15.27 3.05 -45.66
CA LYS A 246 14.98 4.29 -46.39
C LYS A 246 16.24 4.93 -46.96
N ASN A 247 17.37 4.81 -46.26
CA ASN A 247 18.64 5.46 -46.61
C ASN A 247 19.67 4.50 -47.25
N ARG A 248 19.40 3.19 -47.29
CA ARG A 248 20.31 2.16 -47.82
C ARG A 248 20.58 2.34 -49.32
N TRP A 249 21.86 2.25 -49.68
CA TRP A 249 22.31 2.09 -51.06
C TRP A 249 22.05 0.66 -51.55
N GLY A 250 21.46 0.50 -52.73
CA GLY A 250 21.00 -0.82 -53.23
C GLY A 250 19.61 -1.24 -52.72
N ASP A 251 19.04 -2.30 -53.30
CA ASP A 251 17.62 -2.66 -53.15
C ASP A 251 17.28 -3.38 -51.83
N ILE A 252 16.00 -3.35 -51.42
CA ILE A 252 15.48 -4.10 -50.27
C ILE A 252 14.98 -5.46 -50.77
N GLY A 253 15.74 -6.52 -50.47
CA GLY A 253 15.39 -7.87 -50.87
C GLY A 253 14.28 -8.50 -50.02
N TRP A 254 13.41 -9.31 -50.64
CA TRP A 254 12.29 -9.98 -49.97
C TRP A 254 12.74 -10.82 -48.77
N LYS A 255 13.86 -11.53 -48.88
CA LYS A 255 14.43 -12.34 -47.80
C LYS A 255 14.67 -11.53 -46.51
N TYR A 256 15.08 -10.26 -46.64
CA TYR A 256 15.27 -9.38 -45.49
C TYR A 256 13.93 -8.96 -44.87
N VAL A 257 12.94 -8.66 -45.72
CA VAL A 257 11.58 -8.27 -45.29
C VAL A 257 10.84 -9.43 -44.63
N SER A 258 11.00 -10.66 -45.13
CA SER A 258 10.44 -11.87 -44.50
C SER A 258 11.01 -12.10 -43.11
N ARG A 259 12.33 -11.95 -42.92
CA ARG A 259 12.94 -12.05 -41.58
C ARG A 259 12.51 -10.92 -40.64
N PHE A 260 12.26 -9.74 -41.19
CA PHE A 260 11.73 -8.63 -40.42
C PHE A 260 10.33 -8.94 -39.88
N ASN A 261 9.46 -9.55 -40.69
CA ASN A 261 8.14 -10.01 -40.25
C ASN A 261 8.21 -10.97 -39.05
N GLU A 262 9.11 -11.95 -39.09
CA GLU A 262 9.33 -12.88 -37.97
C GLU A 262 9.74 -12.14 -36.69
N LYS A 263 10.61 -11.14 -36.80
CA LYS A 263 11.04 -10.32 -35.65
C LYS A 263 9.89 -9.48 -35.08
N VAL A 264 9.04 -8.89 -35.93
CA VAL A 264 7.89 -8.12 -35.45
C VAL A 264 6.93 -9.01 -34.66
N LEU A 265 6.63 -10.20 -35.16
CA LEU A 265 5.79 -11.18 -34.47
C LEU A 265 6.39 -11.61 -33.12
N MET A 266 7.68 -11.93 -33.10
CA MET A 266 8.39 -12.34 -31.89
C MET A 266 8.38 -11.24 -30.82
N GLU A 267 8.61 -9.99 -31.21
CA GLU A 267 8.56 -8.86 -30.26
C GLU A 267 7.15 -8.57 -29.78
N GLY A 268 6.14 -8.73 -30.64
CA GLY A 268 4.74 -8.65 -30.24
C GLY A 268 4.37 -9.70 -29.19
N GLU A 269 4.74 -10.96 -29.45
CA GLU A 269 4.52 -12.08 -28.53
C GLU A 269 5.21 -11.87 -27.18
N LYS A 270 6.49 -11.49 -27.20
CA LYS A 270 7.27 -11.20 -26.00
C LYS A 270 6.59 -10.15 -25.12
N ARG A 271 6.04 -9.09 -25.70
CA ARG A 271 5.32 -8.02 -24.97
C ARG A 271 4.04 -8.52 -24.34
N ILE A 272 3.23 -9.25 -25.11
CA ILE A 272 1.95 -9.81 -24.63
C ILE A 272 2.23 -10.74 -23.45
N ASN A 273 3.17 -11.68 -23.61
CA ASN A 273 3.55 -12.62 -22.55
C ASN A 273 4.02 -11.88 -21.28
N ALA A 274 4.95 -10.94 -21.42
CA ALA A 274 5.48 -10.18 -20.28
C ALA A 274 4.39 -9.41 -19.51
N LEU A 275 3.43 -8.82 -20.22
CA LEU A 275 2.32 -8.09 -19.60
C LEU A 275 1.37 -9.03 -18.87
N PHE A 276 0.94 -10.12 -19.51
CA PHE A 276 0.03 -11.09 -18.89
C PHE A 276 0.69 -11.76 -17.69
N ASP A 277 1.94 -12.20 -17.80
CA ASP A 277 2.64 -12.90 -16.72
C ASP A 277 2.82 -11.98 -15.48
N ASP A 278 3.25 -10.73 -15.66
CA ASP A 278 3.37 -9.78 -14.54
C ASP A 278 2.03 -9.45 -13.89
N ARG A 279 0.97 -9.22 -14.68
CA ARG A 279 -0.33 -8.85 -14.13
C ARG A 279 -1.03 -10.02 -13.45
N THR A 280 -0.89 -11.20 -14.02
CA THR A 280 -1.41 -12.44 -13.42
C THR A 280 -0.69 -12.70 -12.10
N LYS A 281 0.63 -12.51 -12.06
CA LYS A 281 1.39 -12.60 -10.82
C LYS A 281 0.91 -11.60 -9.78
N LEU A 282 0.74 -10.31 -10.13
CA LEU A 282 0.23 -9.32 -9.18
C LEU A 282 -1.17 -9.64 -8.67
N ALA A 283 -2.05 -10.14 -9.54
CA ALA A 283 -3.40 -10.54 -9.16
C ALA A 283 -3.40 -11.76 -8.24
N THR A 284 -2.57 -12.77 -8.53
CA THR A 284 -2.42 -13.96 -7.69
C THR A 284 -1.74 -13.64 -6.35
N ASP A 285 -0.69 -12.82 -6.34
CA ASP A 285 -0.04 -12.32 -5.12
C ASP A 285 -1.03 -11.57 -4.21
N PHE A 286 -1.94 -10.76 -4.78
CA PHE A 286 -3.01 -10.11 -4.03
C PHE A 286 -3.96 -11.14 -3.39
N LEU A 287 -4.45 -12.10 -4.17
CA LEU A 287 -5.37 -13.13 -3.68
C LEU A 287 -4.70 -13.99 -2.60
N ASP A 288 -3.43 -14.36 -2.77
CA ASP A 288 -2.64 -15.12 -1.80
C ASP A 288 -2.48 -14.35 -0.48
N GLN A 289 -2.29 -13.03 -0.52
CA GLN A 289 -2.24 -12.20 0.69
C GLN A 289 -3.56 -12.22 1.45
N VAL A 290 -4.69 -12.11 0.75
CA VAL A 290 -6.01 -12.14 1.38
C VAL A 290 -6.32 -13.55 1.93
N ILE A 291 -5.96 -14.61 1.19
CA ILE A 291 -6.08 -16.00 1.66
C ILE A 291 -5.22 -16.22 2.91
N THR A 292 -3.97 -15.74 2.90
CA THR A 292 -3.05 -15.84 4.04
C THR A 292 -3.62 -15.11 5.26
N PHE A 293 -4.21 -13.92 5.06
CA PHE A 293 -4.92 -13.21 6.11
C PHE A 293 -6.05 -14.07 6.70
N TYR A 294 -6.92 -14.66 5.89
CA TYR A 294 -8.03 -15.47 6.37
C TYR A 294 -7.58 -16.75 7.08
N ASN A 295 -6.56 -17.43 6.57
CA ASN A 295 -5.99 -18.60 7.23
C ASN A 295 -5.44 -18.24 8.61
N HIS A 296 -4.69 -17.14 8.72
CA HIS A 296 -4.22 -16.63 10.01
C HIS A 296 -5.37 -16.21 10.92
N PHE A 297 -6.41 -15.60 10.37
CA PHE A 297 -7.61 -15.20 11.12
C PHE A 297 -8.33 -16.41 11.72
N LEU A 298 -8.44 -17.53 11.00
CA LEU A 298 -8.98 -18.79 11.52
C LEU A 298 -8.13 -19.37 12.66
N GLU A 299 -6.81 -19.30 12.55
CA GLU A 299 -5.90 -19.73 13.62
C GLU A 299 -6.07 -18.89 14.89
N LEU A 300 -6.17 -17.56 14.74
CA LEU A 300 -6.45 -16.64 15.84
C LEU A 300 -7.82 -16.94 16.46
N GLN A 301 -8.85 -17.10 15.64
CA GLN A 301 -10.19 -17.44 16.08
C GLN A 301 -10.20 -18.74 16.89
N LYS A 302 -9.57 -19.80 16.40
CA LYS A 302 -9.45 -21.07 17.12
C LYS A 302 -8.69 -20.90 18.44
N THR A 303 -7.63 -20.10 18.45
CA THR A 303 -6.85 -19.83 19.65
C THR A 303 -7.70 -19.13 20.70
N TYR A 304 -8.41 -18.07 20.32
CA TYR A 304 -9.23 -17.29 21.25
C TYR A 304 -10.46 -18.05 21.71
N GLN A 305 -11.10 -18.87 20.87
CA GLN A 305 -12.22 -19.71 21.28
C GLN A 305 -11.83 -20.78 22.32
N ASN A 306 -10.57 -21.24 22.30
CA ASN A 306 -10.04 -22.20 23.27
C ASN A 306 -9.37 -21.54 24.48
N GLU A 307 -9.29 -20.21 24.51
CA GLU A 307 -8.70 -19.48 25.62
C GLU A 307 -9.57 -19.61 26.88
N SER A 308 -8.96 -19.92 28.01
CA SER A 308 -9.72 -20.13 29.25
C SER A 308 -10.36 -18.83 29.74
N LEU A 309 -11.58 -18.94 30.30
CA LEU A 309 -12.24 -17.82 30.96
C LEU A 309 -11.38 -17.21 32.09
N VAL A 310 -10.60 -18.06 32.76
CA VAL A 310 -9.66 -17.66 33.81
C VAL A 310 -8.60 -16.70 33.25
N GLN A 311 -7.99 -17.04 32.11
CA GLN A 311 -7.00 -16.19 31.47
C GLN A 311 -7.58 -14.83 31.05
N ARG A 312 -8.73 -14.82 30.36
CA ARG A 312 -9.39 -13.58 29.93
C ARG A 312 -9.74 -12.67 31.10
N THR A 313 -10.22 -13.27 32.20
CA THR A 313 -10.56 -12.52 33.43
C THR A 313 -9.30 -11.97 34.09
N ALA A 314 -8.21 -12.74 34.12
CA ALA A 314 -6.93 -12.30 34.68
C ALA A 314 -6.35 -11.11 33.89
N GLU A 315 -6.34 -11.18 32.56
CA GLU A 315 -5.89 -10.08 31.69
C GLU A 315 -6.71 -8.81 31.90
N LYS A 316 -8.04 -8.92 31.90
CA LYS A 316 -8.95 -7.80 32.18
C LYS A 316 -8.71 -7.19 33.56
N THR A 317 -8.54 -8.03 34.56
CA THR A 317 -8.27 -7.61 35.94
C THR A 317 -6.96 -6.86 36.02
N TRP A 318 -5.92 -7.37 35.36
CA TRP A 318 -4.61 -6.73 35.34
C TRP A 318 -4.66 -5.34 34.70
N ILE A 319 -5.30 -5.19 33.53
CA ILE A 319 -5.47 -3.88 32.86
C ILE A 319 -6.18 -2.89 33.77
N ASN A 320 -7.28 -3.31 34.41
CA ASN A 320 -8.06 -2.46 35.32
C ASN A 320 -7.27 -2.08 36.58
N MET A 321 -6.43 -2.98 37.10
CA MET A 321 -5.56 -2.67 38.24
C MET A 321 -4.52 -1.61 37.87
N GLN A 322 -3.83 -1.76 36.73
CA GLN A 322 -2.86 -0.76 36.27
C GLN A 322 -3.50 0.60 36.04
N ARG A 323 -4.71 0.62 35.43
CA ARG A 323 -5.46 1.86 35.19
C ARG A 323 -5.75 2.60 36.50
N LYS A 324 -6.23 1.89 37.53
CA LYS A 324 -6.50 2.47 38.85
C LYS A 324 -5.25 3.03 39.52
N GLU A 325 -4.11 2.36 39.43
CA GLU A 325 -2.86 2.87 39.99
C GLU A 325 -2.39 4.15 39.28
N PHE A 326 -2.51 4.20 37.95
CA PHE A 326 -2.18 5.41 37.19
C PHE A 326 -3.15 6.56 37.47
N GLU A 327 -4.45 6.30 37.64
CA GLU A 327 -5.44 7.31 38.05
C GLU A 327 -5.11 7.93 39.41
N LYS A 328 -4.64 7.13 40.38
CA LYS A 328 -4.17 7.65 41.69
C LYS A 328 -2.98 8.59 41.53
N ILE A 329 -1.97 8.17 40.76
CA ILE A 329 -0.77 8.99 40.50
C ILE A 329 -1.17 10.29 39.79
N GLN A 330 -2.07 10.21 38.81
CA GLN A 330 -2.57 11.39 38.10
C GLN A 330 -3.28 12.37 39.04
N ALA A 331 -4.14 11.87 39.93
CA ALA A 331 -4.82 12.71 40.91
C ALA A 331 -3.84 13.43 41.85
N GLU A 332 -2.75 12.77 42.29
CA GLU A 332 -1.71 13.43 43.09
C GLU A 332 -0.95 14.51 42.32
N ILE A 333 -0.68 14.27 41.03
CA ILE A 333 -0.03 15.25 40.16
C ILE A 333 -0.94 16.46 39.93
N ASP A 334 -2.24 16.23 39.67
CA ASP A 334 -3.19 17.31 39.44
C ASP A 334 -3.35 18.21 40.67
N LEU A 335 -3.32 17.64 41.88
CA LEU A 335 -3.24 18.41 43.13
C LEU A 335 -2.00 19.33 43.20
N ILE A 336 -0.83 18.85 42.78
CA ILE A 336 0.42 19.65 42.74
C ILE A 336 0.32 20.78 41.71
N LEU A 337 -0.33 20.51 40.58
CA LEU A 337 -0.51 21.47 39.49
C LEU A 337 -1.66 22.45 39.76
N GLY A 338 -2.52 22.18 40.73
CA GLY A 338 -3.71 22.97 41.05
C GLY A 338 -4.82 22.80 40.00
N LYS A 339 -5.01 21.56 39.53
CA LYS A 339 -6.03 21.18 38.55
C LYS A 339 -7.17 20.38 39.17
#